data_AF-A0AAD6YRX3-F1
#
_entry.id   AF-A0AAD6YRX3-F1
#
_cell.length_a   1.000
_cell.length_b   1.000
_cell.length_c   1.000
_cell.angle_alpha   90.00
_cell.angle_beta   90.00
_cell.angle_gamma   90.00
#
_symmetry.space_group_name_H-M   'P 1'
#
loop_
_entity.id
_entity.type
_entity.pdbx_description
1 polymer ?
#
loop_
_entity_poly.entity_id
_entity_poly.type
_entity_poly.pdbx_seq_one_letter_code
_entity_poly.pdbx_strand_id
1 'polypeptide(L)'
;MQLPFDFRFVWAGAKLTFPFVRRGVVPEGTSLYPTTSYLLPRLLGHSRANSLLLTGDTADSPHPGSLPQDPPDPRRPAALAFAQELAATTSQVSVAVTKGLIQHPGESVEENHIYDSRGMRELAQSADGEEGI
;
A
#
# COMPACT_ATOMS: atom_id res chain seq x y z
N MET A 1 1.85 5.24 11.91
CA MET A 1 1.66 5.60 10.49
C MET A 1 1.54 4.30 9.69
N GLN A 2 0.32 3.94 9.25
CA GLN A 2 0.01 2.65 8.63
C GLN A 2 -0.27 2.75 7.13
N LEU A 3 -0.55 3.96 6.63
CA LEU A 3 -0.79 4.22 5.21
C LEU A 3 0.39 3.86 4.30
N PRO A 4 1.66 3.96 4.72
CA PRO A 4 2.81 3.55 3.91
C PRO A 4 2.91 2.06 3.54
N PHE A 5 2.26 1.17 4.32
CA PHE A 5 2.40 -0.27 4.13
C PHE A 5 1.70 -0.74 2.84
N ASP A 6 2.28 -1.75 2.19
CA ASP A 6 1.74 -2.31 0.94
C ASP A 6 0.38 -2.99 1.18
N PHE A 7 0.34 -3.86 2.20
CA PHE A 7 -0.84 -4.62 2.62
C PHE A 7 -1.34 -4.12 3.98
N ARG A 8 -2.67 -3.97 4.13
CA ARG A 8 -3.30 -3.39 5.33
C ARG A 8 -4.51 -4.20 5.74
N PHE A 9 -4.33 -5.04 6.75
CA PHE A 9 -5.41 -5.79 7.39
C PHE A 9 -6.05 -4.94 8.49
N VAL A 10 -7.36 -4.73 8.41
CA VAL A 10 -8.12 -3.90 9.36
C VAL A 10 -9.16 -4.76 10.08
N TRP A 11 -9.43 -4.47 11.34
CA TRP A 11 -10.55 -5.09 12.06
C TRP A 11 -11.86 -4.47 11.62
N ALA A 12 -12.88 -5.28 11.31
CA ALA A 12 -14.24 -4.81 11.02
C ALA A 12 -14.81 -3.81 12.05
N GLY A 13 -14.45 -3.93 13.34
CA GLY A 13 -14.84 -2.95 14.38
C GLY A 13 -13.87 -1.78 14.57
N ALA A 14 -12.83 -1.67 13.74
CA ALA A 14 -11.83 -0.62 13.87
C ALA A 14 -12.43 0.74 13.52
N LYS A 15 -12.00 1.73 14.32
CA LYS A 15 -12.32 3.13 14.13
C LYS A 15 -11.07 3.86 13.66
N LEU A 16 -11.09 4.35 12.43
CA LEU A 16 -9.98 5.07 11.83
C LEU A 16 -10.30 6.57 11.82
N THR A 17 -9.46 7.41 12.43
CA THR A 17 -9.70 8.85 12.50
C THR A 17 -8.46 9.65 12.14
N PHE A 18 -8.68 10.81 11.51
CA PHE A 18 -7.66 11.78 11.13
C PHE A 18 -7.94 13.15 11.79
N PRO A 19 -7.77 13.27 13.12
CA PRO A 19 -8.35 14.35 13.92
C PRO A 19 -7.55 15.66 13.86
N PHE A 20 -6.72 15.86 12.84
CA PHE A 20 -5.76 16.96 12.75
C PHE A 20 -6.45 18.32 12.75
N VAL A 21 -7.43 18.51 11.85
CA VAL A 21 -8.17 19.78 11.73
C VAL A 21 -8.97 20.12 12.99
N ARG A 22 -9.47 19.10 13.71
CA ARG A 22 -10.13 19.29 15.03
C ARG A 22 -9.16 19.75 16.11
N ARG A 23 -7.85 19.54 15.92
CA ARG A 23 -6.77 20.00 16.80
C ARG A 23 -6.08 21.27 16.29
N GLY A 24 -6.60 21.90 15.23
CA GLY A 24 -6.01 23.12 14.66
C GLY A 24 -4.67 22.88 13.96
N VAL A 25 -4.38 21.64 13.55
CA VAL A 25 -3.14 21.29 12.84
C VAL A 25 -3.45 20.64 11.49
N VAL A 26 -2.54 20.79 10.54
CA VAL A 26 -2.59 20.10 9.24
C VAL A 26 -2.24 18.62 9.42
N PRO A 27 -2.80 17.70 8.61
CA PRO A 27 -2.35 16.31 8.58
C PRO A 27 -0.85 16.22 8.30
N GLU A 28 -0.12 15.68 9.27
CA GLU A 28 1.30 15.36 9.15
C GLU A 28 1.47 13.84 9.20
N GLY A 29 2.44 13.34 8.44
CA GLY A 29 2.89 11.97 8.53
C GLY A 29 4.37 11.93 8.23
N THR A 30 5.18 11.87 9.28
CA THR A 30 6.66 11.66 9.31
C THR A 30 7.41 11.95 8.01
N SER A 31 8.19 13.02 8.02
CA SER A 31 9.12 13.57 7.01
C SER A 31 9.93 12.62 6.09
N LEU A 32 9.99 11.31 6.32
CA LEU A 32 10.74 10.34 5.51
C LEU A 32 9.87 9.54 4.51
N TYR A 33 8.55 9.69 4.57
CA TYR A 33 7.62 8.99 3.66
C TYR A 33 6.48 9.94 3.26
N PRO A 34 5.81 9.75 2.12
CA PRO A 34 4.65 10.55 1.73
C PRO A 34 3.63 10.70 2.86
N THR A 35 3.22 11.94 3.09
CA THR A 35 2.35 12.35 4.19
C THR A 35 0.94 11.78 4.03
N THR A 36 0.15 11.83 5.11
CA THR A 36 -1.28 11.47 5.08
C THR A 36 -2.05 12.25 4.00
N SER A 37 -1.72 13.53 3.78
CA SER A 37 -2.32 14.36 2.73
C SER A 37 -1.96 13.91 1.31
N TYR A 38 -0.86 13.18 1.12
CA TYR A 38 -0.46 12.61 -0.16
C TYR A 38 -1.05 11.22 -0.40
N LEU A 39 -0.96 10.32 0.60
CA LEU A 39 -1.35 8.91 0.47
C LEU A 39 -2.86 8.71 0.53
N LEU A 40 -3.56 9.39 1.43
CA LEU A 40 -4.97 9.10 1.69
C LEU A 40 -5.87 9.35 0.46
N PRO A 41 -5.71 10.43 -0.33
CA PRO A 41 -6.46 10.63 -1.57
C PRO A 41 -6.13 9.60 -2.66
N ARG A 42 -4.88 9.11 -2.71
CA ARG A 42 -4.46 8.07 -3.67
C ARG A 42 -5.02 6.70 -3.32
N LEU A 43 -5.23 6.43 -2.03
CA LEU A 43 -5.88 5.22 -1.56
C LEU A 43 -7.40 5.34 -1.76
N LEU A 44 -8.07 6.27 -1.06
CA LEU A 44 -9.53 6.31 -0.96
C LEU A 44 -10.24 7.09 -2.09
N GLY A 45 -9.49 7.78 -2.94
CA GLY A 45 -10.01 8.83 -3.80
C GLY A 45 -10.20 10.16 -3.06
N HIS A 46 -10.13 11.27 -3.81
CA HIS A 46 -10.17 12.62 -3.26
C HIS A 46 -11.43 12.92 -2.44
N SER A 47 -12.61 12.51 -2.90
CA SER A 47 -13.88 12.81 -2.21
C SER A 47 -13.92 12.22 -0.79
N ARG A 48 -13.59 10.94 -0.64
CA ARG A 48 -13.57 10.25 0.67
C ARG A 48 -12.45 10.75 1.56
N ALA A 49 -11.26 10.97 1.00
CA ALA A 49 -10.14 11.54 1.75
C ALA A 49 -10.48 12.94 2.28
N ASN A 50 -11.09 13.81 1.47
CA ASN A 50 -11.49 15.15 1.90
C ASN A 50 -12.52 15.10 3.03
N SER A 51 -13.52 14.22 2.93
CA SER A 51 -14.50 14.04 4.01
C SER A 51 -13.81 13.74 5.34
N LEU A 52 -12.83 12.83 5.36
CA LEU A 52 -12.11 12.48 6.59
C LEU A 52 -11.14 13.58 7.06
N LEU A 53 -10.34 14.14 6.15
CA LEU A 53 -9.28 15.09 6.50
C LEU A 53 -9.83 16.46 6.88
N LEU A 54 -10.94 16.91 6.28
CA LEU A 54 -11.50 18.24 6.52
C LEU A 54 -12.51 18.28 7.66
N THR A 55 -13.09 17.14 8.05
CA THR A 55 -14.01 17.05 9.19
C THR A 55 -13.34 16.52 10.46
N GLY A 56 -12.22 15.81 10.32
CA GLY A 56 -11.59 15.04 11.39
C GLY A 56 -12.49 13.92 11.93
N ASP A 57 -13.43 13.44 11.13
CA ASP A 57 -14.38 12.41 11.53
C ASP A 57 -13.76 11.01 11.61
N THR A 58 -14.52 10.07 12.15
CA THR A 58 -14.11 8.67 12.31
C THR A 58 -14.77 7.81 11.23
N ALA A 59 -13.97 7.10 10.47
CA ALA A 59 -14.43 6.02 9.60
C ALA A 59 -14.59 4.73 10.41
N ASP A 60 -15.79 4.15 10.38
CA ASP A 60 -16.04 2.76 10.77
C ASP A 60 -15.67 1.84 9.58
N SER A 61 -15.09 0.66 9.81
CA SER A 61 -14.62 -0.22 8.72
C SER A 61 -15.65 -1.27 8.25
N PRO A 62 -15.67 -1.72 6.97
CA PRO A 62 -15.09 -1.09 5.78
C PRO A 62 -16.10 -0.94 4.62
N HIS A 63 -16.13 0.27 4.04
CA HIS A 63 -16.61 0.43 2.68
C HIS A 63 -15.55 -0.09 1.68
N PRO A 64 -15.95 -0.76 0.58
CA PRO A 64 -15.12 -1.57 -0.33
C PRO A 64 -14.22 -0.74 -1.27
N GLY A 65 -13.48 0.22 -0.71
CA GLY A 65 -12.86 1.30 -1.46
C GLY A 65 -11.35 1.23 -1.64
N SER A 66 -10.56 0.89 -0.60
CA SER A 66 -9.10 1.06 -0.74
C SER A 66 -8.18 0.47 0.33
N LEU A 67 -8.58 -0.58 1.04
CA LEU A 67 -7.63 -1.33 1.86
C LEU A 67 -7.84 -2.80 1.52
N PRO A 68 -6.89 -3.45 0.82
CA PRO A 68 -7.09 -4.84 0.41
C PRO A 68 -7.11 -5.75 1.64
N GLN A 69 -8.04 -6.69 1.56
CA GLN A 69 -8.27 -7.83 2.46
C GLN A 69 -8.94 -7.46 3.78
N ASP A 70 -10.26 -7.61 3.75
CA ASP A 70 -11.13 -7.66 4.91
C ASP A 70 -11.31 -9.16 5.26
N PRO A 71 -10.42 -9.79 6.05
CA PRO A 71 -10.69 -11.14 6.52
C PRO A 71 -11.74 -11.04 7.64
N PRO A 72 -12.85 -11.80 7.55
CA PRO A 72 -13.63 -12.08 8.75
C PRO A 72 -12.68 -12.72 9.76
N ASP A 73 -12.83 -12.35 11.03
CA ASP A 73 -12.00 -12.83 12.14
C ASP A 73 -11.76 -14.36 12.04
N PRO A 74 -10.53 -14.89 12.23
CA PRO A 74 -9.43 -14.38 13.03
C PRO A 74 -8.28 -13.77 12.21
N ARG A 75 -8.05 -12.47 12.41
CA ARG A 75 -7.13 -11.63 11.60
C ARG A 75 -5.64 -12.00 11.67
N ARG A 76 -5.18 -12.53 12.80
CA ARG A 76 -3.77 -12.95 12.95
C ARG A 76 -3.47 -14.18 12.07
N PRO A 77 -4.26 -15.27 12.17
CA PRO A 77 -4.12 -16.40 11.26
C PRO A 77 -4.21 -16.01 9.78
N ALA A 78 -5.19 -15.18 9.38
CA ALA A 78 -5.33 -14.78 7.98
C ALA A 78 -4.15 -13.95 7.46
N ALA A 79 -3.72 -12.93 8.21
CA ALA A 79 -2.57 -12.12 7.83
C ALA A 79 -1.26 -12.94 7.85
N LEU A 80 -1.11 -13.87 8.79
CA LEU A 80 0.04 -14.76 8.87
C LEU A 80 0.05 -15.76 7.72
N ALA A 81 -1.09 -16.36 7.38
CA ALA A 81 -1.23 -17.27 6.26
C ALA A 81 -0.89 -16.55 4.95
N PHE A 82 -1.40 -15.33 4.75
CA PHE A 82 -1.03 -14.49 3.61
C PHE A 82 0.47 -14.19 3.56
N ALA A 83 1.08 -13.83 4.69
CA ALA A 83 2.52 -13.58 4.75
C ALA A 83 3.35 -14.84 4.44
N GLN A 84 2.92 -16.00 4.93
CA GLN A 84 3.56 -17.29 4.66
C GLN A 84 3.42 -17.69 3.19
N GLU A 85 2.23 -17.53 2.61
CA GLU A 85 1.99 -17.76 1.18
C GLU A 85 2.86 -16.86 0.32
N LEU A 86 2.89 -15.56 0.61
CA LEU A 86 3.73 -14.60 -0.11
C LEU A 86 5.21 -14.98 -0.02
N ALA A 87 5.69 -15.33 1.18
CA ALA A 87 7.09 -15.73 1.38
C ALA A 87 7.45 -17.05 0.68
N ALA A 88 6.50 -17.96 0.52
CA ALA A 88 6.72 -19.28 -0.09
C ALA A 88 6.54 -19.30 -1.62
N THR A 89 5.81 -18.32 -2.19
CA THR A 89 5.41 -18.35 -3.61
C THR A 89 6.01 -17.23 -4.45
N THR A 90 6.84 -16.36 -3.87
CA THR A 90 7.41 -15.21 -4.59
C THR A 90 8.92 -15.07 -4.43
N SER A 91 9.60 -14.64 -5.49
CA SER A 91 10.98 -14.16 -5.41
C SER A 91 11.05 -12.85 -4.62
N GLN A 92 11.81 -12.85 -3.53
CA GLN A 92 12.06 -11.64 -2.74
C GLN A 92 12.74 -10.54 -3.56
N VAL A 93 13.61 -10.92 -4.51
CA VAL A 93 14.30 -9.98 -5.39
C VAL A 93 13.32 -9.35 -6.38
N SER A 94 12.45 -10.16 -7.01
CA SER A 94 11.41 -9.64 -7.89
C SER A 94 10.46 -8.72 -7.15
N VAL A 95 10.01 -9.09 -5.94
CA VAL A 95 9.15 -8.23 -5.09
C VAL A 95 9.82 -6.89 -4.81
N ALA A 96 11.12 -6.89 -4.47
CA ALA A 96 11.85 -5.67 -4.19
C ALA A 96 11.97 -4.76 -5.44
N VAL A 97 12.29 -5.33 -6.60
CA VAL A 97 12.40 -4.58 -7.86
C VAL A 97 11.04 -4.03 -8.28
N THR A 98 9.98 -4.85 -8.26
CA THR A 98 8.61 -4.41 -8.57
C THR A 98 8.17 -3.27 -7.66
N LYS A 99 8.45 -3.37 -6.36
CA LYS A 99 8.13 -2.29 -5.41
C LYS A 99 8.91 -1.01 -5.70
N GLY A 100 10.19 -1.13 -6.09
CA GLY A 100 11.00 0.02 -6.51
C GLY A 100 10.41 0.74 -7.73
N LEU A 101 9.98 0.00 -8.75
CA LEU A 101 9.36 0.54 -9.95
C LEU A 101 8.05 1.28 -9.65
N ILE A 102 7.23 0.75 -8.74
CA ILE A 102 5.98 1.40 -8.30
C ILE A 102 6.26 2.69 -7.51
N GLN A 103 7.28 2.68 -6.65
CA GLN A 103 7.59 3.81 -5.77
C GLN A 103 8.35 4.94 -6.47
N HIS A 104 9.09 4.60 -7.52
CA HIS A 104 9.95 5.51 -8.27
C HIS A 104 9.63 5.42 -9.77
N PRO A 105 8.40 5.78 -10.19
CA PRO A 105 8.07 5.78 -11.61
C PRO A 105 8.87 6.85 -12.35
N GLY A 106 9.23 6.56 -13.59
CA GLY A 106 9.75 7.52 -14.54
C GLY A 106 8.75 8.64 -14.86
N GLU A 107 9.23 9.68 -15.53
CA GLU A 107 8.49 10.86 -15.94
C GLU A 107 7.50 10.59 -17.09
N SER A 108 7.66 9.46 -17.78
CA SER A 108 6.82 9.07 -18.91
C SER A 108 6.51 7.58 -18.94
N VAL A 109 5.49 7.21 -19.73
CA VAL A 109 5.17 5.80 -20.01
C VAL A 109 6.35 5.07 -20.65
N GLU A 110 7.06 5.74 -21.56
CA GLU A 110 8.21 5.16 -22.24
C GLU A 110 9.38 4.91 -21.29
N GLU A 111 9.66 5.85 -20.40
CA GLU A 111 10.70 5.68 -19.39
C GLU A 111 10.39 4.52 -18.42
N ASN A 112 9.14 4.41 -17.96
CA ASN A 112 8.70 3.26 -17.17
C ASN A 112 8.87 1.95 -17.94
N HIS A 113 8.51 1.93 -19.23
CA HIS A 113 8.68 0.73 -20.06
C HIS A 113 10.15 0.31 -20.18
N ILE A 114 11.09 1.26 -20.26
CA ILE A 114 12.52 0.99 -20.27
C ILE A 114 12.97 0.35 -18.95
N TYR A 115 12.54 0.91 -17.81
CA TYR A 115 12.87 0.37 -16.49
C TYR A 115 12.30 -1.04 -16.28
N ASP A 116 11.02 -1.25 -16.60
CA ASP A 116 10.35 -2.55 -16.48
C ASP A 116 11.01 -3.59 -17.39
N SER A 117 11.33 -3.23 -18.64
CA SER A 117 12.00 -4.13 -19.59
C SER A 117 13.38 -4.57 -19.13
N ARG A 118 14.14 -3.64 -18.52
CA ARG A 118 15.44 -3.97 -17.93
C ARG A 118 15.28 -4.91 -16.73
N GLY A 119 14.36 -4.59 -15.82
CA GLY A 119 14.06 -5.45 -14.67
C GLY A 119 13.65 -6.86 -15.10
N MET A 120 12.76 -6.96 -16.09
CA MET A 120 12.30 -8.24 -16.64
C MET A 120 13.45 -9.05 -17.23
N ARG A 121 14.31 -8.44 -18.04
CA ARG A 121 15.46 -9.13 -18.65
C ARG A 121 16.39 -9.74 -17.61
N GLU A 122 16.76 -8.97 -16.58
CA GLU A 122 17.69 -9.42 -15.55
C GLU A 122 17.06 -10.49 -14.64
N LEU A 123 15.81 -10.30 -14.21
CA LEU A 123 15.14 -11.22 -13.28
C LEU A 123 14.74 -12.53 -13.96
N ALA A 124 14.30 -12.50 -15.21
CA ALA A 124 13.94 -13.71 -15.95
C ALA A 124 15.15 -14.63 -16.25
N GLN A 125 16.37 -14.09 -16.19
CA GLN A 125 17.62 -14.83 -16.38
C GLN A 125 18.30 -15.21 -15.04
N SER A 126 17.65 -14.92 -13.91
CA SER A 126 18.17 -15.23 -12.58
C SER A 126 17.76 -16.64 -12.12
N ALA A 127 18.41 -17.15 -11.07
CA ALA A 127 18.04 -18.44 -10.46
C ALA A 127 16.56 -18.48 -10.02
N ASP A 128 16.07 -17.39 -9.43
CA ASP A 128 14.65 -17.25 -9.05
C ASP A 128 13.72 -17.28 -10.27
N GLY A 129 14.20 -16.76 -11.41
CA GLY A 129 13.47 -16.79 -12.69
C GLY A 129 13.38 -18.20 -13.27
N GLU A 130 14.45 -18.99 -13.16
CA GLU A 130 14.47 -20.40 -13.56
C GLU A 130 13.60 -21.27 -12.63
N GLU A 131 13.60 -21.01 -11.31
CA GLU A 131 12.75 -21.70 -10.33
C GLU A 131 11.25 -21.47 -10.58
N GLY A 132 10.88 -20.29 -11.09
CA GLY A 132 9.50 -19.89 -11.32
C GLY A 132 8.81 -20.50 -12.55
N ILE A 133 9.50 -21.34 -13.35
CA ILE A 133 9.00 -21.98 -14.58
C ILE A 133 8.64 -23.44 -14.32
#